data_AF-A0A7C2MB69-F1
#
_entry.id   AF-A0A7C2MB69-F1
#
_cell.length_a   1.000
_cell.length_b   1.000
_cell.length_c   1.000
_cell.angle_alpha   90.00
_cell.angle_beta   90.00
_cell.angle_gamma   90.00
#
_symmetry.space_group_name_H-M   'P 1'
#
loop_
_entity.id
_entity.type
_entity.pdbx_description
1 polymer ?
#
loop_
_entity_poly.entity_id
_entity_poly.type
_entity_poly.pdbx_seq_one_letter_code
_entity_poly.pdbx_strand_id
1 'polypeptide(L)' 'MEIILSKKMGFCFGVKKSVQLAKDALNTRKNNLYMLGSIINNPQII' A
#
# COMPACT_ATOMS: atom_id res chain seq x y z
N MET A 1 -14.40 -5.90 27.65
CA MET A 1 -14.56 -4.86 26.61
C MET A 1 -14.65 -5.57 25.28
N GLU A 2 -15.73 -5.34 24.53
CA GLU A 2 -15.93 -5.94 23.21
C GLU A 2 -15.52 -4.92 22.13
N ILE A 3 -14.66 -5.32 21.19
CA ILE A 3 -14.22 -4.49 20.07
C ILE A 3 -14.83 -5.06 18.79
N ILE A 4 -15.62 -4.25 18.09
CA ILE A 4 -16.28 -4.64 16.85
C ILE A 4 -15.65 -3.87 15.69
N LEU A 5 -15.14 -4.60 14.70
CA LEU A 5 -14.50 -4.04 13.50
C LEU A 5 -15.46 -4.05 12.32
N SER A 6 -15.42 -2.99 11.52
CA SER A 6 -16.22 -2.92 10.28
C SER A 6 -15.66 -3.86 9.22
N LYS A 7 -16.53 -4.63 8.57
CA LYS A 7 -16.14 -5.60 7.51
C LYS A 7 -15.38 -4.99 6.34
N LYS A 8 -15.56 -3.69 6.08
CA LYS A 8 -14.96 -2.96 4.95
C LYS A 8 -13.86 -1.99 5.37
N MET A 9 -13.39 -2.04 6.62
CA MET A 9 -12.32 -1.14 7.08
C MET A 9 -10.98 -1.46 6.42
N GLY A 10 -10.17 -0.42 6.18
CA GLY A 10 -8.85 -0.53 5.57
C GLY A 10 -8.85 -0.15 4.09
N PHE A 11 -7.92 -0.73 3.33
CA PHE A 11 -7.69 -0.33 1.94
C PHE A 11 -8.79 -0.78 0.99
N CYS A 12 -9.17 0.15 0.11
CA CYS A 12 -9.94 -0.17 -1.09
C CYS A 12 -9.08 -1.02 -2.04
N PHE A 13 -9.74 -1.61 -3.04
CA PHE A 13 -9.08 -2.42 -4.06
C PHE A 13 -7.90 -1.68 -4.72
N GLY A 14 -8.08 -0.41 -5.09
CA GLY A 14 -7.05 0.40 -5.73
C GLY A 14 -5.79 0.52 -4.89
N VAL A 15 -5.94 0.89 -3.61
CA VAL A 15 -4.80 1.02 -2.69
C VAL A 15 -4.11 -0.33 -2.47
N LYS A 16 -4.86 -1.42 -2.26
CA LYS A 16 -4.28 -2.77 -2.11
C LYS A 16 -3.44 -3.16 -3.33
N LYS A 17 -3.97 -2.93 -4.52
CA LYS A 17 -3.30 -3.26 -5.79
C LYS A 17 -2.04 -2.41 -5.98
N SER A 18 -2.12 -1.10 -5.74
CA SER A 18 -0.96 -0.20 -5.87
C SER A 18 0.18 -0.61 -4.95
N VAL A 19 -0.12 -0.88 -3.67
CA VAL A 19 0.90 -1.32 -2.69
C VAL A 19 1.52 -2.66 -3.09
N GLN A 20 0.73 -3.59 -3.60
CA GLN A 20 1.26 -4.87 -4.07
C GLN A 20 2.19 -4.70 -5.28
N LEU A 21 1.81 -3.88 -6.26
CA LEU A 21 2.64 -3.59 -7.43
C LEU A 21 3.98 -2.96 -7.04
N ALA A 22 3.98 -2.04 -6.08
CA ALA A 22 5.22 -1.43 -5.59
C ALA A 22 6.14 -2.47 -4.92
N LYS A 23 5.58 -3.38 -4.10
CA LYS A 23 6.33 -4.48 -3.49
C LYS A 23 6.89 -5.46 -4.52
N ASP A 24 6.09 -5.83 -5.52
CA ASP A 24 6.53 -6.73 -6.58
C ASP A 24 7.65 -6.11 -7.43
N ALA A 25 7.55 -4.80 -7.71
CA ALA A 25 8.59 -4.07 -8.42
C ALA A 25 9.90 -4.03 -7.62
N LEU A 26 9.84 -3.84 -6.30
CA LEU A 26 11.02 -3.92 -5.41
C LEU A 26 11.65 -5.32 -5.42
N ASN A 27 10.86 -6.38 -5.45
CA ASN A 27 11.37 -7.76 -5.44
C ASN A 27 11.97 -8.20 -6.79
N THR A 28 11.54 -7.59 -7.89
CA THR A 28 11.89 -8.06 -9.25
C THR A 28 12.90 -7.17 -9.97
N ARG A 29 13.06 -5.91 -9.57
CA ARG A 29 14.02 -4.98 -10.19
C ARG A 29 15.26 -4.87 -9.33
N LYS A 30 16.45 -5.00 -9.97
CA LYS A 30 17.75 -4.80 -9.31
C LYS A 30 18.21 -3.33 -9.28
N ASN A 31 17.53 -2.47 -10.04
CA ASN A 31 17.89 -1.06 -10.19
C ASN A 31 17.04 -0.20 -9.25
N ASN A 32 17.50 1.04 -9.02
CA ASN A 32 16.75 2.02 -8.23
C ASN A 32 15.33 2.20 -8.76
N LEU A 33 14.36 2.16 -7.83
CA LEU A 33 12.95 2.34 -8.11
C LEU A 33 12.50 3.70 -7.55
N TYR A 34 11.77 4.45 -8.36
CA TYR A 34 11.27 5.77 -7.98
C TYR A 34 9.75 5.83 -8.17
N MET A 35 9.07 6.57 -7.29
CA MET A 35 7.64 6.87 -7.40
C MET A 35 7.44 8.37 -7.65
N LEU A 36 6.42 8.69 -8.43
CA LEU A 36 5.99 10.07 -8.64
C LEU A 36 5.11 10.50 -7.46
N GLY A 37 5.77 10.86 -6.35
CA GLY A 37 5.11 11.23 -5.10
C GLY A 37 4.73 10.03 -4.23
N SER A 38 3.91 10.26 -3.21
CA SER A 38 3.47 9.23 -2.26
C SER A 38 2.46 8.27 -2.90
N ILE A 39 2.64 6.97 -2.65
CA ILE A 39 1.72 5.93 -3.15
C ILE A 39 0.32 6.06 -2.58
N ILE A 40 0.22 6.47 -1.30
CA ILE A 40 -0.99 6.87 -0.60
C ILE A 40 -0.68 7.97 0.41
N ASN A 41 -1.68 8.77 0.78
CA ASN A 41 -1.57 9.75 1.85
C ASN A 41 -1.72 9.08 3.24
N ASN A 42 -0.74 8.27 3.62
CA ASN A 42 -0.65 7.68 4.95
C ASN A 42 0.81 7.70 5.40
N PRO A 43 1.20 8.59 6.34
CA PRO A 43 2.58 8.74 6.79
C PRO A 43 3.30 7.47 7.22
N GLN A 44 2.57 6.47 7.72
CA GLN A 44 3.15 5.20 8.16
C GLN A 44 3.45 4.23 7.01
N ILE A 45 2.95 4.52 5.80
CA ILE A 45 3.10 3.71 4.59
C ILE A 45 3.85 4.50 3.50
N ILE A 46 4.28 5.72 3.81
CA ILE A 46 5.19 6.50 2.95
C ILE A 46 6.50 5.73 2.77
#